data_AF-A0A6P9C9K9-F1
#
_entry.id   AF-A0A6P9C9K9-F1
#
_cell.length_a   1.000
_cell.length_b   1.000
_cell.length_c   1.000
_cell.angle_alpha   90.00
_cell.angle_beta   90.00
_cell.angle_gamma   90.00
#
_symmetry.space_group_name_H-M   'P 1'
#
loop_
_entity.id
_entity.type
_entity.pdbx_description
1 polymer ?
#
loop_
_entity_poly.entity_id
_entity_poly.type
_entity_poly.pdbx_seq_one_letter_code
_entity_poly.pdbx_strand_id
1 'polypeptide(L)'
;IASTPLLPSQDFGVTPKYIQRRKKEAVDVRKERVAARRECLQKRRLTRLSSRERENILDGLKNNWEEINKDFQSLSVEITTIPQRLRKEKLETEMKQLEHDISALEKHRFIYIAGE
;
A
#
# COMPACT_ATOMS: atom_id res chain seq x y z
N ILE A 1 -11.09 16.23 -57.64
CA ILE A 1 -11.44 15.63 -56.32
C ILE A 1 -11.86 16.79 -55.42
N ALA A 2 -13.15 17.11 -55.37
CA ALA A 2 -13.63 18.24 -54.57
C ALA A 2 -13.67 17.79 -53.10
N SER A 3 -12.84 18.42 -52.25
CA SER A 3 -12.93 18.27 -50.80
C SER A 3 -14.10 19.14 -50.33
N THR A 4 -15.20 18.50 -49.94
CA THR A 4 -16.37 19.18 -49.36
C THR A 4 -15.98 19.79 -48.01
N PRO A 5 -16.14 21.11 -47.79
CA PRO A 5 -15.83 21.72 -46.51
C PRO A 5 -16.87 21.31 -45.46
N LEU A 6 -16.40 20.90 -44.28
CA LEU A 6 -17.24 20.53 -43.14
C LEU A 6 -17.85 21.80 -42.53
N LEU A 7 -19.12 22.08 -42.83
CA LEU A 7 -19.87 23.16 -42.18
C LEU A 7 -20.17 22.78 -40.72
N PRO A 8 -20.05 23.71 -39.75
CA PRO A 8 -20.34 23.43 -38.35
C PRO A 8 -21.82 23.07 -38.20
N SER A 9 -22.10 21.88 -37.67
CA SER A 9 -23.44 21.42 -37.34
C SER A 9 -23.99 22.18 -36.13
N GLN A 10 -25.31 22.30 -36.03
CA GLN A 10 -25.99 23.04 -34.96
C GLN A 10 -25.68 22.52 -33.55
N ASP A 11 -25.23 21.27 -33.45
CA ASP A 11 -24.85 20.60 -32.20
C ASP A 11 -23.34 20.65 -31.92
N PHE A 12 -22.58 21.47 -32.64
CA PHE A 12 -21.14 21.61 -32.43
C PHE A 12 -20.86 22.11 -31.01
N GLY A 13 -20.06 21.35 -30.25
CA GLY A 13 -19.76 21.63 -28.84
C GLY A 13 -20.78 21.07 -27.83
N VAL A 14 -21.92 20.54 -28.28
CA VAL A 14 -22.89 19.86 -27.40
C VAL A 14 -22.44 18.42 -27.16
N THR A 15 -22.36 18.01 -25.88
CA THR A 15 -22.04 16.60 -25.57
C THR A 15 -23.21 15.71 -26.00
N PRO A 16 -23.00 14.75 -26.93
CA PRO A 16 -24.08 13.89 -27.39
C PRO A 16 -24.71 13.07 -26.25
N LYS A 17 -26.03 12.82 -26.33
CA LYS A 17 -26.78 12.07 -25.30
C LYS A 17 -26.16 10.70 -24.98
N TYR A 18 -25.62 10.01 -25.97
CA TYR A 18 -24.99 8.70 -25.77
C TYR A 18 -23.71 8.79 -24.91
N ILE A 19 -22.94 9.88 -25.02
CA ILE A 19 -21.76 10.13 -24.18
C ILE A 19 -22.18 10.38 -22.74
N GLN A 20 -23.25 11.16 -22.51
CA GLN A 20 -23.80 11.40 -21.18
C GLN A 20 -24.28 10.09 -20.53
N ARG A 21 -24.99 9.25 -21.29
CA ARG A 21 -25.43 7.93 -20.84
C ARG A 21 -24.24 7.05 -20.44
N ARG A 22 -23.21 6.94 -21.28
CA ARG A 22 -22.00 6.17 -20.98
C ARG A 22 -21.24 6.70 -19.77
N LYS A 23 -21.16 8.02 -19.58
CA LYS A 23 -20.56 8.61 -18.38
C LYS A 23 -21.33 8.19 -17.12
N LYS A 24 -22.66 8.19 -17.17
CA LYS A 24 -23.51 7.76 -16.05
C LYS A 24 -23.32 6.28 -15.74
N GLU A 25 -23.37 5.42 -16.76
CA GLU A 25 -23.10 3.98 -16.62
C GLU A 25 -21.72 3.71 -16.00
N ALA A 26 -20.68 4.41 -16.44
CA ALA A 26 -19.33 4.27 -15.88
C ALA A 26 -19.26 4.69 -14.40
N VAL A 27 -19.99 5.74 -14.01
CA VAL A 27 -20.09 6.17 -12.60
C VAL A 27 -20.83 5.13 -11.77
N ASP A 28 -21.93 4.58 -12.29
CA ASP A 28 -22.74 3.60 -11.55
C ASP A 28 -21.98 2.27 -11.36
N VAL A 29 -21.28 1.78 -12.40
CA VAL A 29 -20.37 0.63 -12.29
C VAL A 29 -19.26 0.89 -11.27
N ARG A 30 -18.72 2.11 -11.22
CA ARG A 30 -17.70 2.48 -10.22
C ARG A 30 -18.28 2.44 -8.81
N LYS A 31 -19.49 2.95 -8.60
CA LYS A 31 -20.17 2.94 -7.29
C LYS A 31 -20.42 1.52 -6.81
N GLU A 32 -20.92 0.65 -7.69
CA GLU A 32 -21.17 -0.76 -7.38
C GLU A 32 -19.89 -1.49 -6.97
N ARG A 33 -18.79 -1.29 -7.72
CA ARG A 33 -17.47 -1.84 -7.36
C ARG A 33 -16.97 -1.37 -5.99
N VAL A 34 -17.18 -0.10 -5.65
CA VAL A 34 -16.80 0.46 -4.35
C VAL A 34 -17.68 -0.12 -3.24
N ALA A 35 -18.99 -0.25 -3.47
CA ALA A 35 -19.93 -0.83 -2.52
C ALA A 35 -19.61 -2.30 -2.24
N ALA A 36 -19.39 -3.11 -3.28
CA ALA A 36 -18.99 -4.52 -3.15
C ALA A 36 -17.69 -4.67 -2.36
N ARG A 37 -16.69 -3.79 -2.62
CA ARG A 37 -15.44 -3.77 -1.83
C ARG A 37 -15.71 -3.47 -0.35
N ARG A 38 -16.55 -2.47 -0.05
CA ARG A 38 -16.91 -2.10 1.33
C ARG A 38 -17.62 -3.25 2.04
N GLU A 39 -18.54 -3.93 1.36
CA GLU A 39 -19.26 -5.07 1.90
C GLU A 39 -18.31 -6.25 2.21
N CYS A 40 -17.38 -6.57 1.30
CA CYS A 40 -16.36 -7.59 1.54
C CYS A 40 -15.48 -7.28 2.76
N LEU A 41 -15.08 -6.01 2.93
CA LEU A 41 -14.30 -5.57 4.09
C LEU A 41 -15.10 -5.71 5.39
N GLN A 42 -16.37 -5.30 5.39
CA GLN A 42 -17.25 -5.42 6.55
C GLN A 42 -17.51 -6.88 6.93
N LYS A 43 -17.80 -7.76 5.96
CA LYS A 43 -17.99 -9.20 6.19
C LYS A 43 -16.77 -9.84 6.85
N ARG A 44 -15.57 -9.40 6.47
CA ARG A 44 -14.30 -9.88 7.02
C ARG A 44 -13.84 -9.13 8.27
N ARG A 45 -14.63 -8.18 8.79
CA ARG A 45 -14.25 -7.28 9.90
C ARG A 45 -12.89 -6.60 9.69
N LEU A 46 -12.55 -6.30 8.45
CA LEU A 46 -11.29 -5.65 8.09
C LEU A 46 -11.42 -4.14 8.26
N THR A 47 -10.62 -3.59 9.16
CA THR A 47 -10.48 -2.15 9.36
C THR A 47 -9.27 -1.65 8.58
N ARG A 48 -9.41 -0.47 7.97
CA ARG A 48 -8.28 0.18 7.30
C ARG A 48 -7.50 0.96 8.34
N LEU A 49 -6.20 0.72 8.38
CA LEU A 49 -5.30 1.45 9.26
C LEU A 49 -5.25 2.94 8.85
N SER A 50 -5.35 3.85 9.81
CA SER A 50 -5.22 5.28 9.53
C SER A 50 -3.79 5.64 9.13
N SER A 51 -3.61 6.76 8.43
CA SER A 51 -2.28 7.23 8.02
C SER A 51 -1.36 7.47 9.22
N ARG A 52 -1.91 8.03 10.32
CA ARG A 52 -1.15 8.31 11.54
C ARG A 52 -0.73 7.03 12.25
N GLU A 53 -1.61 6.06 12.39
CA GLU A 53 -1.26 4.75 12.97
C GLU A 53 -0.19 4.05 12.13
N ARG A 54 -0.26 4.18 10.79
CA ARG A 54 0.74 3.60 9.88
C ARG A 54 2.11 4.19 10.14
N GLU A 55 2.18 5.51 10.22
CA GLU A 55 3.41 6.25 10.49
C GLU A 55 3.96 5.86 11.87
N ASN A 56 3.13 5.84 12.91
CA ASN A 56 3.54 5.42 14.24
C ASN A 56 4.12 3.99 14.27
N ILE A 57 3.50 3.04 13.56
CA ILE A 57 4.00 1.65 13.48
C ILE A 57 5.33 1.62 12.75
N LEU A 58 5.44 2.35 11.65
CA LEU A 58 6.63 2.39 10.81
C LEU A 58 7.82 3.02 11.54
N ASP A 59 7.59 4.10 12.28
CA ASP A 59 8.59 4.72 13.15
C ASP A 59 9.02 3.76 14.27
N GLY A 60 8.06 3.06 14.88
CA GLY A 60 8.35 2.03 15.89
C GLY A 60 9.23 0.90 15.34
N LEU A 61 8.96 0.41 14.13
CA LEU A 61 9.77 -0.62 13.48
C LEU A 61 11.17 -0.13 13.14
N LYS A 62 11.31 1.12 12.68
CA LYS A 62 12.63 1.73 12.40
C LYS A 62 13.46 1.89 13.66
N ASN A 63 12.85 2.37 14.75
CA ASN A 63 13.51 2.48 16.04
C ASN A 63 13.99 1.11 16.56
N ASN A 64 13.16 0.07 16.44
CA ASN A 64 13.55 -1.29 16.83
C ASN A 64 14.72 -1.81 15.97
N TRP A 65 14.71 -1.54 14.67
CA TRP A 65 15.82 -1.92 13.79
C TRP A 65 17.12 -1.20 14.19
N GLU A 66 17.05 0.09 14.53
CA GLU A 66 18.22 0.84 15.00
C GLU A 66 18.81 0.27 16.29
N GLU A 67 17.96 -0.15 17.23
CA GLU A 67 18.39 -0.77 18.49
C GLU A 67 19.10 -2.10 18.25
N ILE A 68 18.51 -2.99 17.46
CA ILE A 68 19.10 -4.29 17.12
C ILE A 68 20.39 -4.12 16.31
N ASN A 69 20.42 -3.17 15.38
CA ASN A 69 21.61 -2.88 14.57
C ASN A 69 22.75 -2.33 15.44
N LYS A 70 22.44 -1.50 16.45
CA LYS A 70 23.44 -1.03 17.41
C LYS A 70 24.02 -2.18 18.22
N ASP A 71 23.18 -3.10 18.68
CA ASP A 71 23.62 -4.31 19.38
C ASP A 71 24.48 -5.21 18.48
N PHE A 72 24.11 -5.36 17.21
CA PHE A 72 24.88 -6.10 16.22
C PHE A 72 26.25 -5.45 15.98
N GLN A 73 26.33 -4.13 15.85
CA GLN A 73 27.58 -3.39 15.68
C GLN A 73 28.48 -3.44 16.92
N SER A 74 27.88 -3.61 18.11
CA SER A 74 28.63 -3.78 19.36
C SER A 74 29.28 -5.16 19.52
N LEU A 75 28.98 -6.12 18.64
CA LEU A 75 29.57 -7.45 18.68
C LEU A 75 31.08 -7.41 18.40
N SER A 76 31.82 -8.29 19.06
CA SER A 76 33.24 -8.49 18.77
C SER A 76 33.44 -9.01 17.35
N VAL A 77 34.48 -8.50 16.67
CA VAL A 77 34.93 -9.00 15.35
C VAL A 77 35.37 -10.46 15.45
N GLU A 78 35.93 -10.85 16.59
CA GLU A 78 36.34 -12.22 16.84
C GLU A 78 35.18 -13.06 17.36
N ILE A 79 34.64 -13.90 16.48
CA ILE A 79 33.62 -14.89 16.80
C ILE A 79 34.34 -16.22 16.99
N THR A 80 34.76 -16.50 18.22
CA THR A 80 35.53 -17.71 18.55
C THR A 80 34.69 -18.80 19.18
N THR A 81 33.54 -18.43 19.75
CA THR A 81 32.69 -19.35 20.53
C THR A 81 31.32 -19.57 19.88
N ILE A 82 30.76 -20.77 20.03
CA ILE A 82 29.40 -21.12 19.59
C ILE A 82 28.33 -20.11 20.08
N PRO A 83 28.29 -19.69 21.36
CA PRO A 83 27.30 -18.71 21.81
C PRO A 83 27.41 -17.35 21.12
N GLN A 84 28.63 -16.89 20.79
CA GLN A 84 28.81 -15.65 20.03
C GLN A 84 28.23 -15.76 18.61
N ARG A 85 28.46 -16.90 17.94
CA ARG A 85 27.87 -17.16 16.62
C ARG A 85 26.35 -17.19 16.68
N LEU A 86 25.78 -17.90 17.66
CA LEU A 86 24.33 -18.00 17.82
C LEU A 86 23.69 -16.63 18.12
N ARG A 87 24.34 -15.79 18.94
CA ARG A 87 23.87 -14.42 19.19
C ARG A 87 23.87 -13.59 17.91
N LYS A 88 24.93 -13.67 17.11
CA LYS A 88 25.02 -12.99 15.81
C LYS A 88 23.91 -13.43 14.85
N GLU A 89 23.74 -14.75 14.67
CA GLU A 89 22.71 -15.30 13.78
C GLU A 89 21.30 -14.87 14.18
N LYS A 90 21.01 -14.78 15.49
CA LYS A 90 19.74 -14.26 15.99
C LYS A 90 19.51 -12.81 15.60
N LEU A 91 20.49 -11.94 15.88
CA LEU A 91 20.41 -10.52 15.53
C LEU A 91 20.25 -10.30 14.02
N GLU A 92 20.98 -11.04 13.19
CA GLU A 92 20.83 -10.96 11.73
C GLU A 92 19.44 -11.39 11.24
N THR A 93 18.87 -12.42 11.86
CA THR A 93 17.53 -12.92 11.51
C THR A 93 16.47 -11.91 11.88
N GLU A 94 16.56 -11.32 13.08
CA GLU A 94 15.64 -10.29 13.55
C GLU A 94 15.75 -9.01 12.70
N MET A 95 16.96 -8.56 12.35
CA MET A 95 17.15 -7.42 11.45
C MET A 95 16.50 -7.65 10.08
N LYS A 96 16.72 -8.83 9.48
CA LYS A 96 16.12 -9.19 8.17
C LYS A 96 14.60 -9.22 8.22
N GLN A 97 14.02 -9.68 9.32
CA GLN A 97 12.57 -9.66 9.51
C GLN A 97 12.04 -8.22 9.54
N LEU A 98 12.68 -7.34 10.32
CA LEU A 98 12.29 -5.93 10.39
C LEU A 98 12.43 -5.21 9.05
N GLU A 99 13.50 -5.47 8.30
CA GLU A 99 13.69 -4.92 6.95
C GLU A 99 12.57 -5.36 5.99
N HIS A 100 12.18 -6.63 6.07
CA HIS A 100 11.09 -7.17 5.28
C HIS A 100 9.75 -6.50 5.64
N ASP A 101 9.46 -6.38 6.93
CA ASP A 101 8.21 -5.81 7.43
C ASP A 101 8.10 -4.31 7.10
N ILE A 102 9.18 -3.55 7.29
CA ILE A 102 9.26 -2.12 6.91
C ILE A 102 9.02 -1.98 5.40
N SER A 103 9.69 -2.80 4.58
CA SER A 103 9.54 -2.77 3.12
C SER A 103 8.11 -3.09 2.67
N ALA A 104 7.47 -4.08 3.31
CA ALA A 104 6.07 -4.43 3.05
C ALA A 104 5.14 -3.26 3.38
N LEU A 105 5.33 -2.60 4.53
CA LEU A 105 4.52 -1.47 4.95
C LEU A 105 4.74 -0.23 4.09
N GLU A 106 5.97 0.03 3.62
CA GLU A 106 6.30 1.15 2.74
C GLU A 106 5.71 0.98 1.34
N LYS A 107 5.81 -0.23 0.77
CA LYS A 107 5.28 -0.56 -0.55
C LYS A 107 3.76 -0.46 -0.64
N HIS A 108 3.05 -0.75 0.46
CA HIS A 108 1.60 -0.75 0.50
C HIS A 108 1.02 0.50 1.18
N ARG A 109 0.42 1.40 0.37
CA ARG A 109 -0.25 2.62 0.88
C ARG A 109 -1.47 2.34 1.77
N PHE A 110 -2.15 1.21 1.55
CA PHE A 110 -3.36 0.84 2.28
C PHE A 110 -3.20 -0.54 2.88
N ILE A 111 -3.28 -0.63 4.20
CA ILE A 111 -3.19 -1.87 4.98
C ILE A 111 -4.52 -2.07 5.68
N TYR A 112 -5.01 -3.31 5.65
CA TYR A 112 -6.22 -3.72 6.32
C TYR A 112 -5.87 -4.74 7.40
N ILE A 113 -6.38 -4.50 8.61
CA ILE A 113 -6.17 -5.37 9.77
C ILE A 113 -7.53 -5.94 10.15
N ALA A 114 -7.58 -7.24 10.46
CA ALA A 114 -8.77 -7.84 11.03
C ALA A 114 -8.96 -7.26 12.44
N GLY A 115 -10.10 -6.60 12.67
CA GLY A 115 -10.47 -6.21 14.02
C GLY A 115 -10.77 -7.46 14.85
N GLU A 116 -10.35 -7.44 16.11
CA GLU A 116 -10.78 -8.42 17.13
C GLU A 116 -12.30 -8.36 17.35
#